data_AF-A0AAD9WPN1-F1
#
_entry.id   AF-A0AAD9WPN1-F1
#
_cell.length_a   1.000
_cell.length_b   1.000
_cell.length_c   1.000
_cell.angle_alpha   90.00
_cell.angle_beta   90.00
_cell.angle_gamma   90.00
#
_symmetry.space_group_name_H-M   'P 1'
#
loop_
_entity.id
_entity.type
_entity.pdbx_description
1 polymer ?
#
loop_
_entity_poly.entity_id
_entity_poly.type
_entity_poly.pdbx_seq_one_letter_code
_entity_poly.pdbx_strand_id
1 'polypeptide(L)'
;MNHYLKTVIAPQIPPELHSAFMAAIEKGNIRTMTDRSMPATPQPTPGVLLLGDAFNMRHPLTGGGMTVALSDIVVLRDLLRPLYDLNDAPALCQYLESFYTLRKPVASTINTLAGALYKVFCASSDPSRKEMPQACFDYLSLGGDFTNGPIALLSGLNPRPLSLVTHFFAVAIYGVGRLLLPFPSPKRMLIGARLISGASSIIFPFIKAEGVRDMFFPASTPAYYRASVN
;
A
#
# COMPACT_ATOMS: atom_id res chain seq x y z
N MET A 1 5.85 23.02 15.82
CA MET A 1 6.50 21.71 15.54
C MET A 1 7.42 21.28 16.67
N ASN A 2 8.47 22.05 17.01
CA ASN A 2 9.45 21.66 18.04
C ASN A 2 8.85 21.30 19.39
N HIS A 3 7.90 22.12 19.89
CA HIS A 3 7.20 21.82 21.14
C HIS A 3 6.49 20.46 21.08
N TYR A 4 5.76 20.18 20.00
CA TYR A 4 5.06 18.91 19.80
C TYR A 4 6.02 17.72 19.74
N LEU A 5 7.14 17.86 19.02
CA LEU A 5 8.16 16.81 18.96
C LEU A 5 8.78 16.53 20.34
N LYS A 6 9.03 17.56 21.15
CA LYS A 6 9.60 17.39 22.50
C LYS A 6 8.61 16.85 23.52
N THR A 7 7.34 17.25 23.48
CA THR A 7 6.35 16.89 24.52
C THR A 7 5.52 15.67 24.20
N VAL A 8 5.23 15.42 22.92
CA VAL A 8 4.38 14.31 22.49
C VAL A 8 5.21 13.16 21.92
N ILE A 9 6.18 13.44 21.05
CA ILE A 9 6.92 12.40 20.34
C ILE A 9 8.11 11.88 21.15
N ALA A 10 8.94 12.75 21.72
CA ALA A 10 10.16 12.35 22.44
C ALA A 10 9.92 11.28 23.53
N PRO A 11 8.85 11.34 24.35
CA PRO A 11 8.58 10.30 25.35
C PRO A 11 8.28 8.91 24.78
N GLN A 12 7.94 8.81 23.50
CA GLN A 12 7.64 7.55 22.80
C GLN A 12 8.85 6.98 22.05
N ILE A 13 9.97 7.72 21.99
CA ILE A 13 11.19 7.31 21.28
C ILE A 13 12.01 6.35 22.17
N PRO A 14 12.58 5.27 21.61
CA PRO A 14 13.47 4.38 22.35
C PRO A 14 14.65 5.13 23.00
N PRO A 15 15.09 4.74 24.21
CA PRO A 15 16.18 5.42 24.92
C PRO A 15 17.45 5.60 24.09
N GLU A 16 17.77 4.62 23.25
CA GLU A 16 18.96 4.58 22.39
C GLU A 16 18.96 5.69 21.33
N LEU A 17 17.78 6.16 20.90
CA LEU A 17 17.63 7.20 19.87
C LEU A 17 17.29 8.58 20.46
N HIS A 18 16.96 8.66 21.75
CA HIS A 18 16.42 9.86 22.36
C HIS A 18 17.40 11.06 22.31
N SER A 19 18.68 10.84 22.60
CA SER A 19 19.70 11.90 22.57
C SER A 19 19.88 12.49 21.17
N ALA A 20 20.00 11.63 20.16
CA ALA A 20 20.11 12.03 18.76
C ALA A 20 18.85 12.77 18.27
N PHE A 21 17.67 12.30 18.67
CA PHE A 21 16.39 12.94 18.35
C PHE A 21 16.30 14.35 18.93
N MET A 22 16.65 14.55 20.21
CA MET A 22 16.63 15.87 20.85
C MET A 22 17.63 16.84 20.22
N ALA A 23 18.85 16.38 19.94
CA ALA A 23 19.86 17.18 19.27
C ALA A 23 19.41 17.62 17.85
N ALA A 24 18.73 16.73 17.11
CA ALA A 24 18.20 17.06 15.80
C ALA A 24 17.09 18.13 15.86
N ILE A 25 16.24 18.11 16.88
CA ILE A 25 15.21 19.15 17.09
C ILE A 25 15.87 20.51 17.39
N GLU A 26 16.92 20.52 18.20
CA GLU A 26 17.66 21.74 18.57
C GLU A 26 18.39 22.37 17.38
N LYS A 27 18.89 21.54 16.46
CA LYS A 27 19.48 22.01 15.19
C LYS A 27 18.48 22.74 14.29
N GLY A 28 17.17 22.51 14.45
CA GLY A 28 16.12 23.35 13.86
C GLY A 28 15.82 23.18 12.36
N ASN A 29 16.44 22.23 11.67
CA ASN A 29 16.19 21.98 10.23
C ASN A 29 15.05 20.96 10.00
N ILE A 30 13.87 21.24 10.55
CA ILE A 30 12.70 20.36 10.40
C ILE A 30 11.92 20.76 9.15
N ARG A 31 11.72 19.80 8.25
CA ARG A 31 10.96 19.98 7.01
C ARG A 31 9.66 19.20 7.08
N THR A 32 8.62 19.75 6.47
CA THR A 32 7.30 19.11 6.36
C THR A 32 6.93 18.98 4.90
N MET A 33 6.41 17.82 4.51
CA MET A 33 5.85 17.56 3.19
C MET A 33 4.40 17.13 3.36
N THR A 34 3.57 17.38 2.35
CA THR A 34 2.16 16.96 2.39
C THR A 34 2.03 15.50 1.99
N ASP A 35 1.35 14.70 2.80
CA ASP A 35 0.94 13.35 2.41
C ASP A 35 -0.27 13.45 1.47
N ARG A 36 -0.06 13.05 0.21
CA ARG A 36 -1.10 13.04 -0.82
C ARG A 36 -1.41 11.62 -1.25
N SER A 37 -2.66 11.39 -1.62
CA SER A 37 -3.12 10.16 -2.24
C SER A 37 -3.82 10.54 -3.54
N MET A 38 -3.42 9.93 -4.64
CA MET A 38 -3.98 10.21 -5.96
C MET A 38 -4.10 8.90 -6.75
N PRO A 39 -5.32 8.40 -6.97
CA PRO A 39 -5.54 7.18 -7.75
C PRO A 39 -5.11 7.42 -9.20
N ALA A 40 -4.66 6.34 -9.85
CA ALA A 40 -4.34 6.38 -11.27
C ALA A 40 -5.63 6.47 -12.10
N THR A 41 -5.83 7.58 -12.80
CA THR A 41 -6.94 7.76 -13.75
C THR A 41 -6.36 7.98 -15.14
N PRO A 42 -6.16 6.92 -15.94
CA PRO A 42 -5.63 7.05 -17.29
C PRO A 42 -6.51 7.96 -18.15
N GLN A 43 -5.90 8.96 -18.79
CA GLN A 43 -6.52 9.75 -19.84
C GLN A 43 -5.62 9.68 -21.09
N PRO A 44 -5.85 8.67 -21.97
CA PRO A 44 -5.04 8.48 -23.15
C PRO A 44 -5.02 9.75 -24.00
N THR A 45 -3.85 10.37 -24.12
CA THR A 45 -3.65 11.61 -24.88
C THR A 45 -2.50 11.34 -25.87
N PRO A 46 -2.76 11.38 -27.19
CA PRO A 46 -1.72 11.12 -28.18
C PRO A 46 -0.46 11.96 -27.96
N GLY A 47 0.70 11.30 -27.95
CA GLY A 47 2.01 11.94 -27.78
C GLY A 47 2.40 12.27 -26.33
N VAL A 48 1.57 11.95 -25.34
CA VAL A 48 1.84 12.26 -23.92
C VAL A 48 1.69 11.02 -23.05
N LEU A 49 2.66 10.79 -22.16
CA LEU A 49 2.58 9.75 -21.14
C LEU A 49 2.92 10.35 -19.76
N LEU A 50 2.09 10.04 -18.77
CA LEU A 50 2.25 10.48 -17.39
C LEU A 50 2.76 9.33 -16.52
N LEU A 51 3.79 9.58 -15.72
CA LEU A 51 4.45 8.57 -14.88
C LEU A 51 4.75 9.10 -13.47
N GLY A 52 5.08 8.17 -12.56
CA GLY A 52 5.48 8.47 -11.19
C GLY A 52 4.37 9.13 -10.38
N ASP A 53 4.75 9.96 -9.40
CA ASP A 53 3.80 10.65 -8.53
C ASP A 53 2.94 11.69 -9.27
N ALA A 54 3.33 12.13 -10.48
CA ALA A 54 2.46 12.94 -11.33
C ALA A 54 1.24 12.16 -11.85
N PHE A 55 1.31 10.82 -11.87
CA PHE A 55 0.25 9.94 -12.37
C PHE A 55 -0.44 9.14 -11.26
N ASN A 56 0.29 8.72 -10.23
CA ASN A 56 -0.26 7.89 -9.16
C ASN A 56 0.52 8.08 -7.86
N MET A 57 -0.11 8.70 -6.85
CA MET A 57 0.44 8.91 -5.50
C MET A 57 -0.25 8.02 -4.49
N ARG A 58 0.51 7.59 -3.48
CA ARG A 58 0.05 6.81 -2.34
C ARG A 58 0.67 7.34 -1.05
N HIS A 59 0.15 6.90 0.08
CA HIS A 59 0.72 7.25 1.38
C HIS A 59 2.20 6.82 1.46
N PRO A 60 3.15 7.68 1.90
CA PRO A 60 4.58 7.37 1.89
C PRO A 60 5.01 6.39 3.00
N LEU A 61 4.07 5.89 3.81
CA LEU A 61 4.35 5.06 5.00
C LEU A 61 5.13 3.79 4.65
N THR A 62 4.85 3.20 3.49
CA THR A 62 5.52 1.98 3.02
C THR A 62 6.74 2.25 2.15
N GLY A 63 7.04 3.52 1.84
CA GLY A 63 8.14 3.89 0.94
C GLY A 63 7.99 3.40 -0.51
N GLY A 64 6.81 2.91 -0.92
CA GLY A 64 6.64 2.20 -2.19
C GLY A 64 6.59 3.06 -3.46
N GLY A 65 6.62 4.39 -3.36
CA GLY A 65 6.48 5.30 -4.52
C GLY A 65 7.56 5.10 -5.58
N MET A 66 8.82 5.03 -5.16
CA MET A 66 9.95 4.77 -6.07
C MET A 66 9.89 3.38 -6.68
N THR A 67 9.49 2.37 -5.90
CA THR A 67 9.33 1.00 -6.38
C THR A 67 8.30 0.92 -7.49
N VAL A 68 7.15 1.59 -7.34
CA VAL A 68 6.14 1.65 -8.40
C VAL A 68 6.66 2.40 -9.63
N ALA A 69 7.34 3.54 -9.43
CA ALA A 69 7.91 4.30 -10.56
C ALA A 69 8.93 3.47 -11.36
N LEU A 70 9.82 2.75 -10.69
CA LEU A 70 10.80 1.88 -11.36
C LEU A 70 10.14 0.66 -12.02
N SER A 71 9.12 0.07 -11.37
CA SER A 71 8.34 -1.01 -11.98
C SER A 71 7.60 -0.53 -13.23
N ASP A 72 7.04 0.68 -13.20
CA ASP A 72 6.38 1.31 -14.34
C ASP A 72 7.37 1.51 -15.50
N ILE A 73 8.60 1.94 -15.21
CA ILE A 73 9.67 2.08 -16.21
C ILE A 73 10.01 0.74 -16.87
N VAL A 74 10.06 -0.36 -16.11
CA VAL A 74 10.33 -1.70 -16.67
C VAL A 74 9.23 -2.12 -17.65
N VAL A 75 7.97 -1.97 -17.26
CA VAL A 75 6.82 -2.28 -18.13
C VAL A 75 6.85 -1.42 -19.38
N LEU A 76 7.07 -0.12 -19.23
CA LEU A 76 7.13 0.81 -20.36
C LEU A 76 8.29 0.49 -21.30
N ARG A 77 9.49 0.21 -20.76
CA ARG A 77 10.65 -0.22 -21.55
C ARG A 77 10.33 -1.44 -22.39
N ASP A 78 9.67 -2.44 -21.81
CA ASP A 78 9.35 -3.68 -22.51
C ASP A 78 8.30 -3.48 -23.61
N LEU A 79 7.33 -2.57 -23.40
CA LEU A 79 6.38 -2.14 -24.43
C LEU A 79 7.06 -1.34 -25.56
N LEU A 80 8.01 -0.46 -25.23
CA LEU A 80 8.68 0.38 -26.23
C LEU A 80 9.77 -0.36 -27.02
N ARG A 81 10.38 -1.40 -26.44
CA ARG A 81 11.48 -2.16 -27.07
C ARG A 81 11.19 -2.66 -28.50
N PRO A 82 10.02 -3.25 -28.82
CA PRO A 82 9.73 -3.71 -30.18
C PRO A 82 9.41 -2.57 -31.18
N LEU A 83 9.29 -1.32 -30.74
CA LEU A 83 8.89 -0.20 -31.58
C LEU A 83 10.12 0.48 -32.18
N TYR A 84 10.16 0.57 -33.51
CA TYR A 84 11.22 1.27 -34.25
C TYR A 84 10.85 2.71 -34.60
N ASP A 85 9.56 3.02 -34.70
CA ASP A 85 9.03 4.35 -35.01
C ASP A 85 8.06 4.79 -33.92
N LEU A 86 8.24 6.03 -33.45
CA LEU A 86 7.43 6.67 -32.41
C LEU A 86 6.65 7.89 -32.93
N ASN A 87 6.61 8.12 -34.24
CA ASN A 87 5.97 9.32 -34.81
C ASN A 87 4.45 9.20 -34.96
N ASP A 88 3.90 7.98 -34.96
CA ASP A 88 2.45 7.76 -34.98
C ASP A 88 1.86 7.86 -33.56
N ALA A 89 1.58 9.09 -33.13
CA ALA A 89 1.06 9.39 -31.81
C ALA A 89 -0.29 8.69 -31.50
N PRO A 90 -1.28 8.65 -32.41
CA PRO A 90 -2.51 7.87 -32.20
C PRO A 90 -2.28 6.37 -32.02
N ALA A 91 -1.47 5.74 -32.89
CA ALA A 91 -1.20 4.30 -32.79
C ALA A 91 -0.43 3.95 -31.50
N LEU A 92 0.56 4.77 -31.14
CA LEU A 92 1.28 4.65 -29.87
C LEU A 92 0.36 4.77 -28.66
N CYS A 93 -0.57 5.73 -28.68
CA CYS A 93 -1.51 5.94 -27.60
C CYS A 93 -2.36 4.68 -27.36
N GLN A 94 -2.89 4.08 -28.43
CA GLN A 94 -3.68 2.86 -28.37
C GLN A 94 -2.85 1.64 -27.92
N TYR A 95 -1.61 1.54 -28.38
CA TYR A 95 -0.69 0.49 -27.99
C TYR A 95 -0.29 0.58 -26.51
N LEU A 96 0.04 1.78 -26.04
CA LEU A 96 0.44 2.03 -24.65
C LEU A 96 -0.73 1.94 -23.66
N GLU A 97 -1.99 1.76 -24.07
CA GLU A 97 -3.07 1.42 -23.14
C GLU A 97 -2.77 0.15 -22.32
N SER A 98 -2.00 -0.77 -22.90
CA SER A 98 -1.53 -1.99 -22.24
C SER A 98 -0.70 -1.70 -20.98
N PHE A 99 0.05 -0.60 -20.96
CA PHE A 99 0.83 -0.16 -19.79
C PHE A 99 -0.06 -0.06 -18.55
N TYR A 100 -1.24 0.56 -18.68
CA TYR A 100 -2.15 0.77 -17.56
C TYR A 100 -2.68 -0.54 -16.98
N THR A 101 -2.78 -1.59 -17.78
CA THR A 101 -3.19 -2.93 -17.34
C THR A 101 -2.02 -3.69 -16.73
N LEU A 102 -0.85 -3.67 -17.38
CA LEU A 102 0.32 -4.43 -16.97
C LEU A 102 0.93 -3.93 -15.65
N ARG A 103 0.83 -2.63 -15.36
CA ARG A 103 1.31 -2.06 -14.08
C ARG A 103 0.42 -2.37 -12.87
N LYS A 104 -0.87 -2.66 -13.10
CA LYS A 104 -1.89 -2.73 -12.05
C LYS A 104 -1.55 -3.72 -10.94
N PRO A 105 -1.06 -4.95 -11.18
CA PRO A 105 -0.76 -5.89 -10.10
C PRO A 105 0.22 -5.34 -9.05
N VAL A 106 1.32 -4.71 -9.51
CA VAL A 106 2.33 -4.12 -8.61
C VAL A 106 1.79 -2.85 -7.95
N ALA A 107 1.30 -1.91 -8.77
CA ALA A 107 0.86 -0.61 -8.29
C ALA A 107 -0.31 -0.72 -7.30
N SER A 108 -1.34 -1.52 -7.63
CA SER A 108 -2.52 -1.69 -6.78
C SER A 108 -2.20 -2.35 -5.45
N THR A 109 -1.32 -3.35 -5.44
CA THR A 109 -0.90 -4.03 -4.21
C THR A 109 -0.18 -3.06 -3.28
N ILE A 110 0.78 -2.30 -3.81
CA ILE A 110 1.55 -1.32 -3.01
C ILE A 110 0.64 -0.17 -2.54
N ASN A 111 -0.25 0.35 -3.39
CA ASN A 111 -1.19 1.41 -3.04
C ASN A 111 -2.17 0.96 -1.95
N THR A 112 -2.77 -0.23 -2.12
CA THR A 112 -3.71 -0.82 -1.16
C THR A 112 -3.02 -1.08 0.17
N LEU A 113 -1.79 -1.63 0.15
CA LEU A 113 -1.01 -1.88 1.37
C LEU A 113 -0.73 -0.58 2.11
N ALA A 114 -0.27 0.46 1.41
CA ALA A 114 0.05 1.76 2.00
C ALA A 114 -1.18 2.39 2.66
N GLY A 115 -2.31 2.41 1.97
CA GLY A 115 -3.57 2.95 2.50
C GLY A 115 -4.11 2.13 3.68
N ALA A 116 -4.07 0.81 3.58
CA ALA A 116 -4.56 -0.08 4.63
C ALA A 116 -3.71 0.01 5.90
N LEU A 117 -2.38 -0.09 5.79
CA LEU A 117 -1.48 0.02 6.93
C LEU A 117 -1.56 1.40 7.59
N TYR A 118 -1.66 2.47 6.81
CA TYR A 118 -1.90 3.80 7.38
C TYR A 118 -3.18 3.84 8.23
N LYS A 119 -4.30 3.29 7.71
CA LYS A 119 -5.57 3.22 8.44
C LYS A 119 -5.55 2.28 9.64
N VAL A 120 -4.64 1.30 9.67
CA VAL A 120 -4.40 0.41 10.81
C VAL A 120 -3.63 1.14 11.90
N PHE A 121 -2.51 1.79 11.55
CA PHE A 121 -1.58 2.39 12.52
C PHE A 121 -1.95 3.80 12.97
N CYS A 122 -2.80 4.52 12.22
CA CYS A 122 -3.29 5.81 12.67
C CYS A 122 -4.14 5.70 13.94
N ALA A 123 -3.89 6.63 14.86
CA ALA A 123 -4.68 6.78 16.06
C ALA A 123 -6.18 6.89 15.72
N SER A 124 -6.98 6.04 16.36
CA SER A 124 -8.44 6.08 16.27
C SER A 124 -9.05 6.20 17.66
N SER A 125 -10.17 6.92 17.75
CA SER A 125 -10.99 6.99 18.95
C SER A 125 -11.73 5.67 19.23
N ASP A 126 -11.86 4.78 18.25
CA ASP A 126 -12.50 3.49 18.41
C ASP A 126 -11.57 2.49 19.13
N PRO A 127 -11.95 1.99 20.33
CA PRO A 127 -11.15 1.01 21.06
C PRO A 127 -10.85 -0.26 20.25
N SER A 128 -11.74 -0.68 19.35
CA SER A 128 -11.53 -1.87 18.51
C SER A 128 -10.41 -1.69 17.49
N ARG A 129 -10.11 -0.44 17.11
CA ARG A 129 -9.01 -0.11 16.19
C ARG A 129 -7.66 0.02 16.90
N LYS A 130 -7.63 0.10 18.23
CA LYS A 130 -6.39 0.03 19.02
C LYS A 130 -5.80 -1.39 19.07
N GLU A 131 -6.66 -2.40 18.93
CA GLU A 131 -6.23 -3.80 18.89
C GLU A 131 -5.54 -4.17 17.58
N MET A 132 -5.86 -3.47 16.48
CA MET A 132 -5.36 -3.82 15.14
C MET A 132 -3.84 -3.61 14.97
N PRO A 133 -3.23 -2.48 15.42
CA PRO A 133 -1.78 -2.32 15.47
C PRO A 133 -1.08 -3.43 16.27
N GLN A 134 -1.58 -3.73 17.47
CA GLN A 134 -0.96 -4.73 18.33
C GLN A 134 -1.12 -6.14 17.75
N ALA A 135 -2.27 -6.45 17.15
CA ALA A 135 -2.50 -7.71 16.43
C ALA A 135 -1.55 -7.85 15.24
N CYS A 136 -1.30 -6.77 14.51
CA CYS A 136 -0.33 -6.74 13.42
C CYS A 136 1.09 -7.02 13.91
N PHE A 137 1.54 -6.35 14.99
CA PHE A 137 2.86 -6.56 15.56
C PHE A 137 3.06 -7.99 16.07
N ASP A 138 2.10 -8.52 16.83
CA ASP A 138 2.20 -9.86 17.41
C ASP A 138 2.11 -10.94 16.31
N TYR A 139 1.29 -10.71 15.27
CA TYR A 139 1.23 -11.58 14.09
C TYR A 139 2.58 -11.64 13.38
N LEU A 140 3.22 -10.48 13.14
CA LEU A 140 4.56 -10.42 12.54
C LEU A 140 5.63 -11.05 13.43
N SER A 141 5.42 -11.09 14.74
CA SER A 141 6.33 -11.70 15.72
C SER A 141 6.28 -13.23 15.75
N LEU A 142 5.28 -13.85 15.11
CA LEU A 142 5.17 -15.33 15.03
C LEU A 142 6.27 -15.98 14.16
N GLY A 143 6.95 -15.21 13.30
CA GLY A 143 7.98 -15.74 12.42
C GLY A 143 7.43 -16.50 11.21
N GLY A 144 8.33 -17.07 10.41
CA GLY A 144 7.96 -17.88 9.24
C GLY A 144 7.12 -17.10 8.23
N ASP A 145 6.08 -17.73 7.69
CA ASP A 145 5.21 -17.12 6.68
C ASP A 145 4.44 -15.89 7.18
N PHE A 146 4.18 -15.82 8.49
CA PHE A 146 3.51 -14.68 9.12
C PHE A 146 4.36 -13.39 9.05
N THR A 147 5.68 -13.52 8.95
CA THR A 147 6.61 -12.41 8.75
C THR A 147 7.01 -12.30 7.27
N ASN A 148 7.42 -13.41 6.66
CA ASN A 148 7.98 -13.43 5.30
C ASN A 148 6.97 -12.90 4.26
N GLY A 149 5.70 -13.29 4.37
CA GLY A 149 4.65 -12.85 3.44
C GLY A 149 4.41 -11.34 3.48
N PRO A 150 4.05 -10.75 4.65
CA PRO A 150 3.88 -9.31 4.79
C PRO A 150 5.13 -8.50 4.44
N ILE A 151 6.33 -8.97 4.79
CA ILE A 151 7.58 -8.29 4.45
C ILE A 151 7.87 -8.36 2.95
N ALA A 152 7.55 -9.47 2.27
CA ALA A 152 7.66 -9.56 0.82
C ALA A 152 6.69 -8.61 0.09
N LEU A 153 5.50 -8.38 0.65
CA LEU A 153 4.56 -7.37 0.18
C LEU A 153 5.08 -5.95 0.41
N LEU A 154 5.60 -5.66 1.61
CA LEU A 154 6.11 -4.34 1.99
C LEU A 154 7.35 -3.94 1.17
N SER A 155 8.26 -4.89 0.93
CA SER A 155 9.44 -4.69 0.09
C SER A 155 9.12 -4.59 -1.41
N GLY A 156 7.91 -4.92 -1.82
CA GLY A 156 7.53 -4.96 -3.24
C GLY A 156 8.15 -6.11 -4.03
N LEU A 157 8.76 -7.10 -3.36
CA LEU A 157 9.39 -8.26 -3.99
C LEU A 157 8.36 -9.30 -4.45
N ASN A 158 7.22 -9.39 -3.78
CA ASN A 158 6.13 -10.29 -4.15
C ASN A 158 4.77 -9.59 -4.03
N PRO A 159 4.47 -8.60 -4.88
CA PRO A 159 3.24 -7.80 -4.80
C PRO A 159 2.05 -8.59 -5.37
N ARG A 160 1.62 -9.63 -4.64
CA ARG A 160 0.47 -10.47 -5.00
C ARG A 160 -0.78 -9.98 -4.27
N PRO A 161 -1.81 -9.49 -4.99
CA PRO A 161 -3.07 -9.04 -4.40
C PRO A 161 -3.74 -10.04 -3.45
N LEU A 162 -3.76 -11.33 -3.83
CA LEU A 162 -4.35 -12.37 -3.00
C LEU A 162 -3.57 -12.54 -1.69
N SER A 163 -2.24 -12.53 -1.75
CA SER A 163 -1.39 -12.61 -0.56
C SER A 163 -1.67 -11.45 0.38
N LEU A 164 -1.86 -10.24 -0.15
CA LEU A 164 -2.21 -9.05 0.62
C LEU A 164 -3.55 -9.22 1.36
N VAL A 165 -4.60 -9.66 0.67
CA VAL A 165 -5.91 -9.87 1.28
C VAL A 165 -5.84 -10.98 2.34
N THR A 166 -5.15 -12.08 2.04
CA THR A 166 -4.99 -13.20 2.97
C THR A 166 -4.29 -12.78 4.25
N HIS A 167 -3.13 -12.12 4.18
CA HIS A 167 -2.42 -11.66 5.39
C HIS A 167 -3.21 -10.59 6.14
N PHE A 168 -3.89 -9.68 5.44
CA PHE A 168 -4.68 -8.63 6.09
C PHE A 168 -5.84 -9.22 6.93
N PHE A 169 -6.59 -10.18 6.38
CA PHE A 169 -7.62 -10.87 7.15
C PHE A 169 -7.05 -11.86 8.17
N ALA A 170 -5.90 -12.47 7.93
CA ALA A 170 -5.24 -13.32 8.92
C ALA A 170 -4.85 -12.54 10.17
N VAL A 171 -4.32 -11.31 10.02
CA VAL A 171 -4.07 -10.39 11.15
C VAL A 171 -5.37 -10.07 11.89
N ALA A 172 -6.46 -9.82 11.17
CA ALA A 172 -7.74 -9.51 11.79
C ALA A 172 -8.29 -10.70 12.59
N ILE A 173 -8.26 -11.91 12.04
CA ILE A 173 -8.68 -13.15 12.70
C ILE A 173 -7.78 -13.45 13.91
N TYR A 174 -6.46 -13.24 13.77
CA TYR A 174 -5.51 -13.39 14.86
C TYR A 174 -5.81 -12.42 16.02
N GLY A 175 -6.14 -11.16 15.71
CA GLY A 175 -6.61 -10.18 16.69
C GLY A 175 -7.89 -10.62 17.42
N VAL A 176 -8.85 -11.21 16.70
CA VAL A 176 -10.05 -11.79 17.32
C VAL A 176 -9.69 -12.95 18.25
N GLY A 177 -8.81 -13.86 17.82
CA GLY A 177 -8.35 -14.98 18.65
C GLY A 177 -7.72 -14.50 19.96
N ARG A 178 -6.87 -13.48 19.90
CA ARG A 178 -6.27 -12.85 21.09
C ARG A 178 -7.31 -12.25 22.04
N LEU A 179 -8.38 -11.66 21.51
CA LEU A 179 -9.45 -11.08 22.31
C LEU A 179 -10.32 -12.15 23.00
N LEU A 180 -10.52 -13.30 22.36
CA LEU A 180 -11.41 -14.35 22.85
C LEU A 180 -10.73 -15.32 23.82
N LEU A 181 -9.41 -15.38 23.86
CA LEU A 181 -8.66 -16.24 24.78
C LEU A 181 -8.35 -15.53 26.12
N PRO A 182 -8.23 -16.29 27.23
CA PRO A 182 -8.59 -17.70 27.39
C PRO A 182 -10.11 -17.95 27.48
N PHE A 183 -10.90 -16.92 27.84
CA PHE A 183 -12.36 -17.03 27.96
C PHE A 183 -13.08 -15.99 27.12
N PRO A 184 -14.01 -16.42 26.24
CA PRO A 184 -14.83 -15.49 25.47
C PRO A 184 -15.85 -14.82 26.40
N SER A 185 -16.12 -13.53 26.14
CA SER A 185 -17.24 -12.81 26.78
C SER A 185 -18.06 -12.09 25.71
N PRO A 186 -19.36 -11.83 25.92
CA PRO A 186 -20.19 -11.14 24.92
C PRO A 186 -19.60 -9.79 24.48
N LYS A 187 -18.98 -9.06 25.42
CA LYS A 187 -18.26 -7.82 25.13
C LYS A 187 -17.05 -8.05 24.21
N ARG A 188 -16.24 -9.07 24.48
CA ARG A 188 -15.06 -9.43 23.64
C ARG A 188 -15.49 -9.92 22.26
N MET A 189 -16.57 -10.69 22.16
CA MET A 189 -17.15 -11.12 20.88
C MET A 189 -17.62 -9.93 20.05
N LEU A 190 -18.29 -8.95 20.68
CA LEU A 190 -18.73 -7.72 20.00
C LEU A 190 -17.53 -6.90 19.49
N ILE A 191 -16.46 -6.78 20.29
CA ILE A 191 -15.22 -6.10 19.87
C ILE A 191 -14.57 -6.86 18.71
N GLY A 192 -14.52 -8.19 18.76
CA GLY A 192 -14.00 -9.01 17.67
C GLY A 192 -14.79 -8.86 16.37
N ALA A 193 -16.13 -8.85 16.44
CA ALA A 193 -16.98 -8.59 15.28
C ALA A 193 -16.73 -7.18 14.69
N ARG A 194 -16.57 -6.16 15.55
CA ARG A 194 -16.19 -4.80 15.12
C ARG A 194 -14.81 -4.76 14.49
N LEU A 195 -13.85 -5.56 14.96
CA LEU A 195 -12.52 -5.64 14.38
C LEU A 195 -12.56 -6.19 12.94
N ILE A 196 -13.30 -7.27 12.70
CA ILE A 196 -13.49 -7.82 11.34
C ILE A 196 -14.24 -6.85 10.43
N SER A 197 -15.30 -6.21 10.95
CA SER A 197 -16.04 -5.17 10.21
C SER A 197 -15.14 -3.98 9.88
N GLY A 198 -14.32 -3.54 10.84
CA GLY A 198 -13.34 -2.48 10.68
C GLY A 198 -12.28 -2.82 9.63
N ALA A 199 -11.71 -4.02 9.68
CA ALA A 199 -10.78 -4.53 8.67
C ALA A 199 -11.41 -4.49 7.26
N SER A 200 -12.63 -5.01 7.13
CA SER A 200 -13.37 -5.01 5.86
C SER A 200 -13.60 -3.58 5.34
N SER A 201 -13.97 -2.66 6.24
CA SER A 201 -14.20 -1.24 5.90
C SER A 201 -12.93 -0.50 5.48
N ILE A 202 -11.75 -1.00 5.87
CA ILE A 202 -10.46 -0.45 5.45
C ILE A 202 -10.08 -1.00 4.08
N ILE A 203 -10.10 -2.31 3.89
CA ILE A 203 -9.50 -2.94 2.70
C ILE A 203 -10.38 -2.83 1.45
N PHE A 204 -11.70 -3.00 1.57
CA PHE A 204 -12.59 -3.05 0.41
C PHE A 204 -12.66 -1.74 -0.38
N PRO A 205 -12.71 -0.54 0.24
CA PRO A 205 -12.67 0.71 -0.52
C PRO A 205 -11.40 0.85 -1.36
N PHE A 206 -10.24 0.44 -0.86
CA PHE A 206 -8.98 0.49 -1.62
C PHE A 206 -8.98 -0.50 -2.79
N ILE A 207 -9.41 -1.75 -2.55
CA ILE A 207 -9.56 -2.75 -3.62
C ILE A 207 -10.52 -2.25 -4.70
N LYS A 208 -11.65 -1.64 -4.30
CA LYS A 208 -12.62 -1.07 -5.23
C LYS A 208 -12.02 0.09 -6.04
N ALA A 209 -11.25 0.96 -5.40
CA ALA A 209 -10.60 2.11 -6.04
C ALA A 209 -9.54 1.69 -7.07
N GLU A 210 -8.82 0.60 -6.82
CA GLU A 210 -7.81 0.06 -7.73
C GLU A 210 -8.41 -0.83 -8.85
N GLY A 211 -9.68 -1.24 -8.70
CA GLY A 211 -10.41 -2.08 -9.64
C GLY A 211 -10.24 -3.57 -9.37
N VAL A 212 -11.32 -4.25 -8.94
CA VAL A 212 -11.30 -5.66 -8.53
C VAL A 212 -10.80 -6.58 -9.64
N ARG A 213 -11.39 -6.48 -10.83
CA ARG A 213 -11.04 -7.35 -11.98
C ARG A 213 -9.60 -7.13 -12.41
N ASP A 214 -9.18 -5.89 -12.40
CA ASP A 214 -7.86 -5.43 -12.82
C ASP A 214 -6.74 -5.85 -11.86
N MET A 215 -7.04 -5.83 -10.56
CA MET A 215 -6.13 -6.25 -9.51
C MET A 215 -5.98 -7.78 -9.48
N PHE A 216 -7.08 -8.53 -9.49
CA PHE A 216 -7.02 -10.00 -9.31
C PHE A 216 -6.94 -10.81 -10.61
N PHE A 217 -7.43 -10.27 -11.73
CA PHE A 217 -7.55 -10.97 -13.01
C PHE A 217 -7.05 -10.10 -14.18
N PRO A 218 -5.80 -9.61 -14.15
CA PRO A 218 -5.27 -8.71 -15.19
C PRO A 218 -5.28 -9.35 -16.59
N ALA A 219 -5.10 -10.68 -16.68
CA ALA A 219 -5.15 -11.45 -17.92
C ALA A 219 -6.54 -11.51 -18.58
N SER A 220 -7.59 -11.04 -17.89
CA SER A 220 -8.94 -10.96 -18.45
C SER A 220 -9.17 -9.67 -19.26
N THR A 221 -8.22 -8.73 -19.27
CA THR A 221 -8.34 -7.45 -19.96
C THR A 221 -7.71 -7.57 -21.36
N PRO A 222 -8.44 -7.26 -22.46
CA PRO A 222 -7.91 -7.42 -23.82
C PRO A 222 -6.60 -6.69 -24.09
N ALA A 223 -6.39 -5.54 -23.44
CA ALA A 223 -5.15 -4.77 -23.53
C ALA A 223 -3.92 -5.54 -23.01
N TYR A 224 -4.09 -6.55 -22.15
CA TYR A 224 -2.98 -7.38 -21.65
C TYR A 224 -2.21 -8.09 -22.77
N TYR A 225 -2.92 -8.57 -23.79
CA TYR A 225 -2.33 -9.38 -24.87
C TYR A 225 -1.77 -8.56 -26.04
N ARG A 226 -2.02 -7.25 -26.10
CA ARG A 226 -1.45 -6.41 -27.19
C ARG A 226 0.08 -6.32 -27.10
N ALA A 227 0.66 -6.53 -25.93
CA ALA A 227 2.10 -6.61 -25.73
C ALA A 227 2.72 -7.93 -26.23
N SER A 228 1.92 -8.99 -26.40
CA SER A 228 2.38 -10.33 -26.82
C SER A 228 2.21 -10.61 -28.32
N VAL A 229 1.62 -9.67 -29.07
CA VAL A 229 1.49 -9.76 -30.53
C VAL A 229 2.46 -8.78 -31.14
N ASN A 230 3.73 -9.17 -31.18
CA ASN A 230 4.76 -8.81 -32.18
C ASN A 230 6.10 -9.45 -31.79
#